data_AF-A0A1F4E4Y2-F1
#
_entry.id   AF-A0A1F4E4Y2-F1
#
_cell.length_a   1.000
_cell.length_b   1.000
_cell.length_c   1.000
_cell.angle_alpha   90.00
_cell.angle_beta   90.00
_cell.angle_gamma   90.00
#
_symmetry.space_group_name_H-M   'P 1'
#
loop_
_entity.id
_entity.type
_entity.pdbx_description
1 polymer ?
#
loop_
_entity_poly.entity_id
_entity_poly.type
_entity_poly.pdbx_seq_one_letter_code
_entity_poly.pdbx_strand_id
1 'polypeptide(L)'
;MAETYDFIIIGAGSAGCVLANRLSEDRHATVLLLEADGRDRDPLIHIPIGIGKLWQERLHDWGYHTEVTRQAPLARFAGEEIFPGSGAATEQDLKASIREGAGTFHHACGTCRMGSDEGAVVDAQLRVRGIERLRVIDASVLPDIVGANINACVIMVAEKASDQTRGRQPLAASAAPSGLPW
;
A
#
# COMPACT_ATOMS: atom_id res chain seq x y z
N MET A 1 -20.80 -0.79 32.79
CA MET A 1 -21.31 0.38 32.05
C MET A 1 -20.72 0.32 30.65
N ALA A 2 -21.48 0.60 29.60
CA ALA A 2 -20.91 0.69 28.26
C ALA A 2 -20.05 1.95 28.20
N GLU A 3 -18.75 1.79 27.92
CA GLU A 3 -17.87 2.93 27.66
C GLU A 3 -18.21 3.50 26.28
N THR A 4 -18.39 4.82 26.22
CA THR A 4 -18.67 5.55 24.99
C THR A 4 -17.40 6.19 24.46
N TYR A 5 -17.17 6.07 23.16
CA TYR A 5 -16.03 6.67 22.46
C TYR A 5 -16.53 7.57 21.33
N ASP A 6 -15.86 8.67 21.07
CA ASP A 6 -16.16 9.57 19.95
C ASP A 6 -15.77 8.94 18.60
N PHE A 7 -14.63 8.22 18.60
CA PHE A 7 -14.11 7.53 17.44
C PHE A 7 -13.71 6.08 17.80
N ILE A 8 -14.12 5.14 16.95
CA ILE A 8 -13.68 3.75 16.98
C ILE A 8 -12.92 3.47 15.68
N ILE A 9 -11.67 3.06 15.81
CA ILE A 9 -10.79 2.68 14.71
C ILE A 9 -10.61 1.18 14.77
N ILE A 10 -10.87 0.49 13.66
CA ILE A 10 -10.68 -0.95 13.53
C ILE A 10 -9.52 -1.17 12.57
N GLY A 11 -8.46 -1.81 13.04
CA GLY A 11 -7.20 -1.97 12.32
C GLY A 11 -6.12 -1.01 12.82
N ALA A 12 -5.00 -1.55 13.31
CA ALA A 12 -3.79 -0.85 13.78
C ALA A 12 -2.66 -0.86 12.74
N GLY A 13 -2.99 -1.09 11.46
CA GLY A 13 -2.08 -0.87 10.34
C GLY A 13 -1.66 0.60 10.20
N SER A 14 -0.90 0.93 9.15
CA SER A 14 -0.32 2.28 8.96
C SER A 14 -1.38 3.39 8.98
N ALA A 15 -2.52 3.20 8.30
CA ALA A 15 -3.62 4.17 8.34
C ALA A 15 -4.25 4.30 9.74
N GLY A 16 -4.50 3.18 10.41
CA GLY A 16 -5.10 3.14 11.74
C GLY A 16 -4.25 3.83 12.81
N CYS A 17 -2.93 3.58 12.79
CA CYS A 17 -1.98 4.25 13.67
C CYS A 17 -1.96 5.77 13.43
N VAL A 18 -1.96 6.21 12.17
CA VAL A 18 -2.03 7.64 11.82
C VAL A 18 -3.32 8.26 12.33
N LEU A 19 -4.47 7.62 12.09
CA LEU A 19 -5.76 8.10 12.59
C LEU A 19 -5.80 8.19 14.12
N ALA A 20 -5.33 7.15 14.81
CA ALA A 20 -5.30 7.12 16.26
C ALA A 20 -4.45 8.28 16.81
N ASN A 21 -3.26 8.49 16.25
CA ASN A 21 -2.38 9.61 16.61
C ASN A 21 -3.07 10.96 16.35
N ARG A 22 -3.63 11.16 15.16
CA ARG A 22 -4.17 12.46 14.73
C ARG A 22 -5.49 12.82 15.39
N LEU A 23 -6.36 11.85 15.67
CA LEU A 23 -7.64 12.09 16.34
C LEU A 23 -7.45 12.32 17.85
N SER A 24 -6.49 11.62 18.47
CA SER A 24 -6.19 11.80 19.91
C SER A 24 -5.43 13.09 20.24
N GLU A 25 -4.94 13.83 19.24
CA GLU A 25 -4.43 15.20 19.45
C GLU A 25 -5.50 16.15 20.02
N ASP A 26 -6.79 15.86 19.79
CA ASP A 26 -7.87 16.59 20.44
C ASP A 26 -8.10 16.04 21.85
N ARG A 27 -7.79 16.85 22.86
CA ARG A 27 -7.91 16.47 24.28
C ARG A 27 -9.35 16.21 24.73
N HIS A 28 -10.33 16.62 23.93
CA HIS A 28 -11.75 16.40 24.20
C HIS A 28 -12.30 15.15 23.50
N ALA A 29 -11.52 14.53 22.61
CA ALA A 29 -11.92 13.32 21.90
C ALA A 29 -11.46 12.05 22.64
N THR A 30 -12.32 11.06 22.64
CA THR A 30 -12.05 9.69 23.10
C THR A 30 -11.93 8.76 21.91
N VAL A 31 -10.79 8.08 21.79
CA VAL A 31 -10.46 7.23 20.64
C VAL A 31 -10.20 5.81 21.12
N LEU A 32 -10.92 4.86 20.54
CA LEU A 32 -10.69 3.43 20.72
C LEU A 32 -10.02 2.86 19.47
N LEU A 33 -8.82 2.29 19.61
CA LEU A 33 -8.16 1.52 18.55
C LEU A 33 -8.32 0.03 18.85
N LEU A 34 -8.96 -0.69 17.93
CA LEU A 34 -9.16 -2.13 17.99
C LEU A 34 -8.32 -2.80 16.93
N GLU A 35 -7.45 -3.71 17.33
CA GLU A 35 -6.80 -4.64 16.41
C GLU A 35 -7.35 -6.03 16.68
N ALA A 36 -7.78 -6.71 15.63
CA ALA A 36 -8.28 -8.07 15.70
C ALA A 36 -7.20 -9.03 15.23
N ASP A 37 -6.25 -9.36 16.11
CA ASP A 37 -5.44 -10.58 15.99
C ASP A 37 -4.68 -10.89 17.29
N GLY A 38 -4.11 -12.09 17.41
CA GLY A 38 -3.17 -12.42 18.48
C GLY A 38 -1.78 -11.84 18.22
N ARG A 39 -0.89 -11.83 19.23
CA ARG A 39 0.54 -11.57 18.99
C ARG A 39 1.05 -12.46 17.86
N ASP A 40 1.84 -11.90 16.94
CA ASP A 40 2.60 -12.67 15.94
C ASP A 40 3.34 -13.82 16.64
N ARG A 41 2.91 -15.06 16.40
CA ARG A 41 3.44 -16.24 17.10
C ARG A 41 4.55 -16.96 16.35
N ASP A 42 4.75 -16.63 15.08
CA ASP A 42 5.76 -17.28 14.26
C ASP A 42 7.14 -16.64 14.50
N PRO A 43 8.14 -17.39 15.01
CA PRO A 43 9.49 -16.88 15.20
C PRO A 43 10.12 -16.30 13.92
N LEU A 44 9.71 -16.74 12.73
CA LEU A 44 10.23 -16.24 11.46
C LEU A 44 9.84 -14.79 11.18
N ILE A 45 8.73 -14.30 11.74
CA ILE A 45 8.30 -12.89 11.65
C ILE A 45 9.24 -11.97 12.45
N HIS A 46 9.86 -12.50 13.51
CA HIS A 46 10.70 -11.75 14.46
C HIS A 46 12.20 -11.80 14.13
N ILE A 47 12.59 -12.51 13.06
CA ILE A 47 13.98 -12.66 12.65
C ILE A 47 14.17 -11.82 11.37
N PRO A 48 14.83 -10.64 11.43
CA PRO A 48 15.01 -9.78 10.25
C PRO A 48 15.73 -10.47 9.07
N ILE A 49 16.61 -11.43 9.36
CA ILE A 49 17.29 -12.27 8.35
C ILE A 49 16.40 -13.43 7.83
N GLY A 50 15.29 -13.68 8.50
CA GLY A 50 14.27 -14.68 8.18
C GLY A 50 13.50 -14.36 6.91
N ILE A 51 13.41 -13.08 6.52
CA ILE A 51 12.96 -12.65 5.19
C ILE A 51 13.84 -13.27 4.10
N GLY A 52 15.15 -13.32 4.31
CA GLY A 52 16.08 -14.00 3.41
C GLY A 52 15.88 -15.52 3.36
N LYS A 53 15.40 -16.14 4.46
CA LYS A 53 15.02 -17.57 4.51
C LYS A 53 13.63 -17.86 3.93
N LEU A 54 12.68 -16.92 4.03
CA LEU A 54 11.42 -16.95 3.30
C LEU A 54 11.66 -16.75 1.78
N TRP A 55 12.75 -16.08 1.41
CA TRP A 55 13.22 -15.92 0.03
C TRP A 55 14.23 -16.99 -0.42
N GLN A 56 14.60 -17.94 0.43
CA GLN A 56 15.64 -18.95 0.11
C GLN A 56 15.20 -19.98 -0.93
N GLU A 57 13.89 -20.15 -1.14
CA GLU A 57 13.38 -20.92 -2.27
C GLU A 57 12.92 -19.97 -3.37
N ARG A 58 13.82 -19.61 -4.31
CA ARG A 58 13.61 -19.20 -5.73
C ARG A 58 12.31 -18.48 -6.16
N LEU A 59 11.56 -17.84 -5.28
CA LEU A 59 10.20 -17.35 -5.56
C LEU A 59 10.08 -15.82 -5.57
N HIS A 60 11.04 -15.04 -5.02
CA HIS A 60 10.81 -13.60 -4.78
C HIS A 60 11.98 -12.63 -5.05
N ASP A 61 13.07 -13.07 -5.68
CA ASP A 61 14.07 -12.16 -6.26
C ASP A 61 14.32 -12.55 -7.71
N TRP A 62 14.12 -11.61 -8.63
CA TRP A 62 13.91 -11.90 -10.06
C TRP A 62 15.15 -11.76 -10.94
N GLY A 63 16.36 -11.66 -10.36
CA GLY A 63 17.63 -11.89 -11.06
C GLY A 63 17.64 -11.39 -12.51
N TYR A 64 17.23 -10.14 -12.73
CA TYR A 64 16.85 -9.65 -14.04
C TYR A 64 18.03 -9.58 -15.00
N HIS A 65 17.92 -10.23 -16.15
CA HIS A 65 18.70 -9.90 -17.34
C HIS A 65 17.76 -9.37 -18.41
N THR A 66 17.74 -8.06 -18.57
CA THR A 66 17.14 -7.39 -19.72
C THR A 66 18.26 -7.01 -20.70
N GLU A 67 17.92 -6.71 -21.96
CA GLU A 67 18.89 -6.28 -23.01
C GLU A 67 19.90 -5.23 -22.53
N VAL A 68 19.52 -4.41 -21.55
CA VAL A 68 20.36 -3.40 -20.90
C VAL A 68 21.67 -3.99 -20.35
N THR A 69 21.67 -5.24 -19.85
CA THR A 69 22.88 -5.89 -19.30
C THR A 69 23.94 -6.22 -20.35
N ARG A 70 23.56 -6.32 -21.63
CA ARG A 70 24.49 -6.51 -22.76
C ARG A 70 25.09 -5.18 -23.25
N GLN A 71 24.66 -4.05 -22.72
CA GLN A 71 25.25 -2.76 -23.06
C GLN A 71 26.66 -2.63 -22.48
N ALA A 72 27.52 -1.92 -23.20
CA ALA A 72 28.94 -1.78 -22.87
C ALA A 72 29.24 -1.42 -21.40
N PRO A 73 28.47 -0.55 -20.70
CA PRO A 73 28.75 -0.22 -19.30
C PRO A 73 28.55 -1.39 -18.32
N LEU A 74 27.66 -2.33 -18.64
CA LEU A 74 27.29 -3.46 -17.78
C LEU A 74 27.88 -4.79 -18.23
N ALA A 75 28.47 -4.85 -19.43
CA ALA A 75 28.98 -6.08 -20.04
C ALA A 75 29.97 -6.85 -19.15
N ARG A 76 30.80 -6.17 -18.36
CA ARG A 76 31.74 -6.82 -17.42
C ARG A 76 31.08 -7.53 -16.24
N PHE A 77 29.79 -7.28 -16.00
CA PHE A 77 28.98 -7.89 -14.96
C PHE A 77 27.95 -8.88 -15.52
N ALA A 78 27.98 -9.13 -16.83
CA ALA A 78 27.08 -10.08 -17.47
C ALA A 78 27.43 -11.52 -17.03
N GLY A 79 26.42 -12.26 -16.58
CA GLY A 79 26.49 -13.69 -16.24
C GLY A 79 25.55 -14.52 -17.12
N GLU A 80 25.37 -15.80 -16.77
CA GLU A 80 24.34 -16.64 -17.42
C GLU A 80 22.93 -16.17 -17.02
N GLU A 81 22.00 -16.24 -17.97
CA GLU A 81 20.60 -15.88 -17.75
C GLU A 81 19.90 -16.96 -16.89
N ILE A 82 19.40 -16.56 -15.72
CA ILE A 82 18.86 -17.47 -14.70
C ILE A 82 17.35 -17.67 -14.84
N PHE A 83 16.61 -16.62 -15.21
CA PHE A 83 15.17 -16.66 -15.45
C PHE A 83 14.82 -15.63 -16.56
N PRO A 84 13.98 -15.99 -17.55
CA PRO A 84 13.37 -17.29 -17.82
C PRO A 84 14.37 -18.41 -18.18
N GLY A 85 15.64 -18.04 -18.37
CA GLY A 85 16.74 -18.94 -18.72
C GLY A 85 17.06 -18.85 -20.20
N SER A 86 18.33 -19.12 -20.56
CA SER A 86 18.84 -18.94 -21.94
C SER A 86 18.14 -19.80 -23.02
N GLY A 87 17.28 -20.75 -22.61
CA GLY A 87 16.47 -21.59 -23.51
C GLY A 87 15.11 -20.99 -23.89
N ALA A 88 14.66 -19.91 -23.22
CA ALA A 88 13.40 -19.25 -23.54
C ALA A 88 13.60 -18.28 -24.71
N ALA A 89 13.37 -18.75 -25.94
CA ALA A 89 13.67 -18.01 -27.17
C ALA A 89 12.41 -17.51 -27.90
N THR A 90 11.23 -17.95 -27.49
CA THR A 90 9.96 -17.61 -28.15
C THR A 90 9.03 -16.83 -27.22
N GLU A 91 8.09 -16.07 -27.80
CA GLU A 91 7.03 -15.39 -27.05
C GLU A 91 6.20 -16.38 -26.20
N GLN A 92 6.06 -17.62 -26.67
CA GLN A 92 5.36 -18.68 -25.94
C GLN A 92 6.13 -19.08 -24.67
N ASP A 93 7.46 -19.21 -24.77
CA ASP A 93 8.32 -19.53 -23.62
C ASP A 93 8.27 -18.40 -22.59
N LEU A 94 8.37 -17.15 -23.03
CA LEU A 94 8.28 -15.97 -22.16
C LEU A 94 6.93 -15.89 -21.43
N LYS A 95 5.81 -16.14 -22.14
CA LYS A 95 4.47 -16.17 -21.53
C LYS A 95 4.33 -17.30 -20.51
N ALA A 96 4.93 -18.46 -20.76
CA ALA A 96 4.92 -19.57 -19.82
C ALA A 96 5.69 -19.20 -18.55
N SER A 97 6.89 -18.62 -18.69
CA SER A 97 7.67 -18.16 -17.55
C SER A 97 6.97 -17.06 -16.76
N ILE A 98 6.33 -16.08 -17.40
CA ILE A 98 5.54 -15.07 -16.69
C ILE A 98 4.41 -15.72 -15.90
N ARG A 99 3.69 -16.69 -16.46
CA ARG A 99 2.61 -17.38 -15.74
C ARG A 99 3.10 -18.17 -14.53
N GLU A 100 4.30 -18.73 -14.60
CA GLU A 100 4.91 -19.51 -13.53
C GLU A 100 5.54 -18.61 -12.44
N GLY A 101 6.21 -17.53 -12.86
CA GLY A 101 7.00 -16.69 -11.97
C GLY A 101 6.29 -15.43 -11.46
N ALA A 102 5.20 -14.98 -12.09
CA ALA A 102 4.52 -13.75 -11.69
C ALA A 102 3.91 -13.88 -10.29
N GLY A 103 4.37 -13.02 -9.38
CA GLY A 103 3.84 -12.87 -8.04
C GLY A 103 3.30 -11.46 -7.81
N THR A 104 2.54 -11.31 -6.73
CA THR A 104 2.18 -9.98 -6.26
C THR A 104 3.38 -9.29 -5.62
N PHE A 105 3.49 -7.98 -5.81
CA PHE A 105 4.40 -7.13 -5.04
C PHE A 105 3.73 -6.55 -3.77
N HIS A 106 2.68 -7.22 -3.29
CA HIS A 106 1.97 -6.92 -2.04
C HIS A 106 1.28 -5.54 -1.98
N HIS A 107 0.80 -5.04 -3.13
CA HIS A 107 0.10 -3.75 -3.24
C HIS A 107 -1.38 -3.91 -3.62
N ALA A 108 -2.11 -4.79 -2.94
CA ALA A 108 -3.55 -4.92 -3.17
C ALA A 108 -4.30 -3.65 -2.72
N CYS A 109 -5.17 -3.12 -3.58
CA CYS A 109 -5.93 -1.88 -3.35
C CYS A 109 -7.26 -1.88 -4.11
N GLY A 110 -8.12 -0.90 -3.83
CA GLY A 110 -9.32 -0.62 -4.65
C GLY A 110 -10.58 -1.43 -4.34
N THR A 111 -10.58 -2.32 -3.35
CA THR A 111 -11.75 -3.15 -2.99
C THR A 111 -12.92 -2.38 -2.37
N CYS A 112 -12.68 -1.19 -1.81
CA CYS A 112 -13.69 -0.23 -1.35
C CYS A 112 -13.49 1.14 -2.02
N ARG A 113 -13.31 1.11 -3.35
CA ARG A 113 -12.93 2.23 -4.19
C ARG A 113 -13.68 3.53 -3.87
N MET A 114 -12.94 4.64 -3.72
CA MET A 114 -13.50 5.98 -3.66
C MET A 114 -13.95 6.45 -5.05
N GLY A 115 -15.08 7.18 -5.12
CA GLY A 115 -15.54 7.74 -6.39
C GLY A 115 -16.88 8.47 -6.33
N SER A 116 -17.23 9.13 -7.43
CA SER A 116 -18.51 9.80 -7.63
C SER A 116 -19.50 9.00 -8.47
N ASP A 117 -19.04 7.94 -9.15
CA ASP A 117 -19.86 7.05 -9.98
C ASP A 117 -20.65 6.02 -9.16
N GLU A 118 -21.54 5.26 -9.79
CA GLU A 118 -22.39 4.26 -9.13
C GLU A 118 -21.59 3.11 -8.50
N GLY A 119 -20.47 2.72 -9.12
CA GLY A 119 -19.63 1.61 -8.68
C GLY A 119 -18.65 1.96 -7.55
N ALA A 120 -18.77 3.15 -6.94
CA ALA A 120 -17.94 3.55 -5.81
C ALA A 120 -18.53 3.06 -4.49
N VAL A 121 -17.68 2.61 -3.56
CA VAL A 121 -18.10 2.17 -2.22
C VAL A 121 -18.09 3.34 -1.23
N VAL A 122 -17.09 4.22 -1.34
CA VAL A 122 -16.97 5.43 -0.54
C VAL A 122 -16.98 6.69 -1.40
N ASP A 123 -17.39 7.82 -0.81
CA ASP A 123 -17.32 9.12 -1.47
C ASP A 123 -15.94 9.80 -1.31
N ALA A 124 -15.81 11.04 -1.79
CA ALA A 124 -14.57 11.82 -1.71
C ALA A 124 -14.17 12.22 -0.27
N GLN A 125 -15.08 12.03 0.70
CA GLN A 125 -14.82 12.18 2.14
C GLN A 125 -14.63 10.81 2.81
N LEU A 126 -14.49 9.74 2.02
CA LEU A 126 -14.29 8.37 2.46
C LEU A 126 -15.45 7.83 3.30
N ARG A 127 -16.64 8.42 3.20
CA ARG A 127 -17.86 7.94 3.86
C ARG A 127 -18.42 6.78 3.07
N VAL A 128 -18.80 5.70 3.78
CA VAL A 128 -19.46 4.56 3.16
C VAL A 128 -20.83 4.98 2.66
N ARG A 129 -21.12 4.73 1.38
CA ARG A 129 -22.39 5.09 0.78
C ARG A 129 -23.52 4.26 1.38
N GLY A 130 -24.59 4.92 1.80
CA GLY A 130 -25.75 4.27 2.41
C GLY A 130 -25.60 3.90 3.89
N ILE A 131 -24.45 4.19 4.53
CA ILE A 131 -24.24 3.94 5.96
C ILE A 131 -23.77 5.23 6.64
N GLU A 132 -24.53 5.66 7.63
CA GLU A 132 -24.17 6.83 8.42
C GLU A 132 -23.03 6.51 9.38
N ARG A 133 -22.19 7.52 9.65
CA ARG A 133 -21.10 7.46 10.64
C ARG A 133 -20.08 6.33 10.42
N LEU A 134 -19.93 5.86 9.19
CA LEU A 134 -18.94 4.86 8.81
C LEU A 134 -18.03 5.38 7.69
N ARG A 135 -16.72 5.15 7.84
CA ARG A 135 -15.70 5.45 6.83
C ARG A 135 -14.80 4.22 6.62
N VAL A 136 -14.21 4.12 5.43
CA VAL A 136 -13.10 3.20 5.15
C VAL A 136 -11.88 4.05 4.84
N ILE A 137 -10.75 3.76 5.49
CA ILE A 137 -9.54 4.60 5.39
C ILE A 137 -8.32 3.68 5.39
N ASP A 138 -8.01 3.11 4.23
CA ASP A 138 -6.85 2.24 3.99
C ASP A 138 -6.54 2.17 2.47
N ALA A 139 -5.75 1.19 2.04
CA ALA A 139 -5.46 0.98 0.61
C ALA A 139 -6.69 0.63 -0.24
N SER A 140 -7.75 0.07 0.36
CA SER A 140 -8.94 -0.37 -0.38
C SER A 140 -9.69 0.78 -1.04
N VAL A 141 -9.53 2.02 -0.55
CA VAL A 141 -10.23 3.19 -1.10
C VAL A 141 -9.53 3.80 -2.31
N LEU A 142 -8.29 3.42 -2.60
CA LEU A 142 -7.56 3.96 -3.75
C LEU A 142 -8.33 3.67 -5.05
N PRO A 143 -8.56 4.68 -5.92
CA PRO A 143 -9.36 4.51 -7.13
C PRO A 143 -8.68 3.59 -8.15
N ASP A 144 -7.35 3.62 -8.19
CA ASP A 144 -6.48 2.80 -9.02
C ASP A 144 -5.12 2.65 -8.33
N ILE A 145 -4.31 1.70 -8.79
CA ILE A 145 -2.96 1.51 -8.27
C ILE A 145 -2.07 2.69 -8.66
N VAL A 146 -1.35 3.20 -7.67
CA VAL A 146 -0.38 4.29 -7.85
C VAL A 146 0.91 3.72 -8.42
N GLY A 147 1.59 4.47 -9.30
CA GLY A 147 2.88 4.09 -9.89
C GLY A 147 4.07 4.12 -8.91
N ALA A 148 3.88 3.69 -7.67
CA ALA A 148 4.85 3.66 -6.59
C ALA A 148 4.41 2.69 -5.48
N ASN A 149 5.29 2.38 -4.51
CA ASN A 149 4.90 1.66 -3.30
C ASN A 149 3.80 2.41 -2.54
N ILE A 150 2.70 1.72 -2.22
CA ILE A 150 1.46 2.39 -1.82
C ILE A 150 1.40 2.80 -0.33
N ASN A 151 2.35 2.37 0.50
CA ASN A 151 2.32 2.67 1.95
C ASN A 151 2.30 4.18 2.23
N ALA A 152 3.10 4.97 1.51
CA ALA A 152 3.09 6.42 1.62
C ALA A 152 1.73 7.02 1.23
N CYS A 153 1.08 6.46 0.21
CA CYS A 153 -0.24 6.87 -0.22
C CYS A 153 -1.31 6.54 0.85
N VAL A 154 -1.22 5.36 1.49
CA VAL A 154 -2.12 4.96 2.59
C VAL A 154 -2.00 5.92 3.78
N ILE A 155 -0.77 6.26 4.18
CA ILE A 155 -0.51 7.24 5.23
C ILE A 155 -1.10 8.61 4.86
N MET A 156 -0.87 9.07 3.62
CA MET A 156 -1.40 10.35 3.14
C MET A 156 -2.94 10.39 3.15
N VAL A 157 -3.60 9.30 2.72
CA VAL A 157 -5.06 9.17 2.79
C VAL A 157 -5.54 9.28 4.23
N ALA A 158 -4.89 8.59 5.17
CA ALA A 158 -5.23 8.64 6.59
C ALA A 158 -5.05 10.04 7.21
N GLU A 159 -3.96 10.72 6.88
CA GLU A 159 -3.71 12.11 7.27
C GLU A 159 -4.85 13.02 6.81
N LYS A 160 -5.16 12.99 5.51
CA LYS A 160 -6.23 13.80 4.92
C LYS A 160 -7.60 13.48 5.53
N ALA A 161 -7.89 12.20 5.75
CA ALA A 161 -9.14 11.75 6.35
C ALA A 161 -9.28 12.21 7.81
N SER A 162 -8.17 12.26 8.56
CA SER A 162 -8.16 12.75 9.94
C SER A 162 -8.56 14.23 10.00
N ASP A 163 -8.03 15.07 9.11
CA ASP A 163 -8.38 16.49 9.03
C ASP A 163 -9.84 16.66 8.62
N GLN A 164 -10.33 15.90 7.63
CA GLN A 164 -11.74 15.91 7.24
C GLN A 164 -12.67 15.49 8.37
N THR A 165 -12.27 14.51 9.19
CA THR A 165 -13.05 14.02 10.33
C THR A 165 -13.10 15.05 11.45
N ARG A 166 -12.03 15.82 11.64
CA ARG A 166 -11.94 16.92 12.61
C ARG A 166 -12.50 18.25 12.10
N GLY A 167 -13.02 18.30 10.87
CA GLY A 167 -13.53 19.53 10.25
C GLY A 167 -12.45 20.57 9.96
N ARG A 168 -11.17 20.18 9.86
CA ARG A 168 -10.07 21.08 9.51
C ARG A 168 -10.13 21.43 8.04
N GLN A 169 -9.96 22.73 7.74
CA GLN A 169 -9.87 23.21 6.37
C GLN A 169 -8.47 22.97 5.81
N PRO A 170 -8.33 22.59 4.53
CA PRO A 170 -7.04 22.55 3.87
C PRO A 170 -6.34 23.92 3.95
N LEU A 171 -5.01 23.91 4.04
CA LEU A 171 -4.22 25.13 3.91
C LEU A 171 -4.45 25.75 2.53
N ALA A 172 -4.28 27.07 2.45
CA ALA A 172 -4.31 27.78 1.17
C ALA A 172 -3.25 27.19 0.22
N ALA A 173 -3.59 27.11 -1.07
CA ALA A 173 -2.65 26.66 -2.08
C ALA A 173 -1.37 27.52 -2.06
N SER A 174 -0.22 26.87 -2.19
CA SER A 174 1.06 27.57 -2.25
C SER A 174 1.12 28.42 -3.53
N ALA A 175 1.61 29.66 -3.40
CA ALA A 175 1.95 30.50 -4.55
C ALA A 175 3.32 30.17 -5.16
N ALA A 176 3.99 29.11 -4.66
CA ALA A 176 5.24 28.64 -5.24
C ALA A 176 5.03 28.22 -6.70
N PRO A 177 5.99 28.48 -7.61
CA PRO A 177 5.87 28.08 -9.00
C PRO A 177 5.67 26.55 -9.10
N SER A 178 4.53 26.11 -9.60
CA SER A 178 4.25 24.71 -9.87
C SER A 178 4.83 24.35 -11.24
N GLY A 179 6.12 24.05 -11.27
CA GLY A 179 6.83 23.65 -12.48
C GLY A 179 8.27 23.32 -12.14
N LEU A 180 8.58 22.05 -12.00
CA LEU A 180 9.96 21.61 -12.13
C LEU A 180 10.27 21.56 -13.63
N PRO A 181 11.36 22.18 -14.10
CA PRO A 181 11.82 22.02 -15.47
C PRO A 181 12.47 20.65 -15.59
N TRP A 182 11.66 19.61 -15.74
CA TRP A 182 12.11 18.34 -16.28
C TRP A 182 11.40 18.10 -17.61
#